data_AF-A0A5J6UB26-F1
#
_entry.id   AF-A0A5J6UB26-F1
#
_cell.length_a   1.000
_cell.length_b   1.000
_cell.length_c   1.000
_cell.angle_alpha   90.00
_cell.angle_beta   90.00
_cell.angle_gamma   90.00
#
_symmetry.space_group_name_H-M   'P 1'
#
loop_
_entity.id
_entity.type
_entity.pdbx_description
1 polymer ?
#
loop_
_entity_poly.entity_id
_entity_poly.type
_entity_poly.pdbx_seq_one_letter_code
_entity_poly.pdbx_strand_id
1 'polypeptide(L)' 'MDRTVPGTKVKARHDSGLYAWVIADGAGRVVTYERDVRWDGSAGRRGTEMWLHDAWVAAREGTGPQPGAPYAAA' A
#
# COMPACT_ATOMS: atom_id res chain seq x y z
N MET A 1 -2.51 -6.44 16.42
CA MET A 1 -2.89 -7.70 15.73
C MET A 1 -2.34 -7.54 14.34
N ASP A 2 -1.29 -8.29 13.97
CA ASP A 2 -0.75 -8.22 12.60
C ASP A 2 -1.80 -8.77 11.64
N ARG A 3 -2.32 -7.91 10.75
CA ARG A 3 -3.38 -8.28 9.80
C ARG A 3 -2.73 -8.76 8.49
N THR A 4 -2.45 -10.06 8.42
CA THR A 4 -2.01 -10.69 7.17
C THR A 4 -3.21 -11.03 6.27
N VAL A 5 -3.12 -10.66 4.99
CA VAL A 5 -4.08 -11.07 3.95
C VAL A 5 -3.39 -12.08 3.01
N PRO A 6 -3.79 -13.36 3.00
CA PRO A 6 -3.24 -14.34 2.07
C PRO A 6 -3.76 -14.13 0.65
N GLY A 7 -2.90 -14.40 -0.34
CA GLY A 7 -3.29 -14.41 -1.75
C GLY A 7 -2.15 -14.04 -2.70
N THR A 8 -2.46 -13.97 -3.98
CA THR A 8 -1.52 -13.54 -5.02
C THR A 8 -1.61 -12.04 -5.19
N LYS A 9 -0.49 -11.33 -4.97
CA LYS A 9 -0.41 -9.88 -5.18
C LYS A 9 -0.04 -9.57 -6.62
N VAL A 10 -0.90 -8.84 -7.32
CA VAL A 10 -0.63 -8.28 -8.66
C VAL A 10 -0.50 -6.78 -8.54
N LYS A 11 0.47 -6.18 -9.23
CA LYS A 11 0.69 -4.73 -9.29
C LYS A 11 0.66 -4.30 -10.75
N ALA A 12 -0.01 -3.20 -11.03
CA ALA A 12 -0.10 -2.62 -12.37
C ALA A 12 0.08 -1.10 -12.29
N ARG A 13 0.51 -0.51 -13.41
CA ARG A 13 0.56 0.94 -13.60
C ARG A 13 -0.42 1.30 -14.70
N HIS A 14 -1.31 2.24 -14.43
CA HIS A 14 -2.24 2.78 -15.42
C HIS A 14 -1.57 3.87 -16.26
N ASP A 15 -2.08 4.15 -17.45
CA ASP A 15 -1.54 5.16 -18.37
C ASP A 15 -1.52 6.57 -17.76
N SER A 16 -2.41 6.83 -16.79
CA SER A 16 -2.37 8.05 -15.96
C SER A 16 -1.08 8.22 -15.13
N GLY A 17 -0.23 7.19 -15.07
CA GLY A 17 0.98 7.15 -14.25
C GLY A 17 0.76 6.63 -12.83
N LEU A 18 -0.49 6.54 -12.36
CA LEU A 18 -0.86 5.99 -11.06
C LEU A 18 -0.77 4.46 -11.02
N TYR A 19 -0.46 3.92 -9.84
CA TYR A 19 -0.37 2.49 -9.61
C TYR A 19 -1.66 1.94 -9.01
N ALA A 20 -1.90 0.66 -9.25
CA ALA A 20 -2.88 -0.13 -8.54
C ALA A 20 -2.26 -1.47 -8.13
N TRP A 21 -2.77 -2.06 -7.06
CA TRP A 21 -2.45 -3.43 -6.69
C TRP A 21 -3.71 -4.16 -6.23
N VAL A 22 -3.72 -5.46 -6.42
CA VAL A 22 -4.80 -6.35 -6.00
C VAL A 22 -4.21 -7.58 -5.31
N ILE A 23 -4.94 -8.12 -4.33
CA ILE A 23 -4.72 -9.46 -3.79
C ILE A 23 -5.88 -10.32 -4.28
N ALA A 24 -5.57 -11.40 -4.99
CA ALA A 24 -6.54 -12.38 -5.45
C ALA A 24 -6.41 -13.70 -4.67
N ASP A 25 -7.54 -14.38 -4.43
CA ASP A 25 -7.56 -15.71 -3.81
C ASP A 25 -7.12 -16.80 -4.81
N GLY A 26 -7.05 -18.06 -4.33
CA GLY A 26 -6.67 -19.20 -5.16
C GLY A 26 -7.64 -19.52 -6.31
N ALA A 27 -8.85 -18.95 -6.30
CA ALA A 27 -9.83 -19.06 -7.37
C ALA A 27 -9.84 -17.82 -8.29
N GLY A 28 -8.92 -16.88 -8.09
CA GLY A 28 -8.81 -15.65 -8.88
C GLY A 28 -9.81 -14.55 -8.50
N ARG A 29 -10.53 -14.67 -7.38
CA ARG A 29 -11.43 -13.60 -6.91
C ARG A 29 -10.65 -12.52 -6.18
N VAL A 30 -11.04 -11.27 -6.38
CA VAL A 30 -10.45 -10.11 -5.68
C VAL A 30 -10.81 -10.15 -4.19
N VAL A 31 -9.79 -10.18 -3.32
CA VAL A 31 -9.93 -10.13 -1.86
C VAL A 31 -9.87 -8.69 -1.37
N THR A 32 -8.85 -7.95 -1.82
CA THR A 32 -8.66 -6.55 -1.49
C THR A 32 -7.77 -5.91 -2.55
N TYR A 33 -7.82 -4.59 -2.66
CA TYR A 33 -7.07 -3.84 -3.66
C TYR A 33 -6.85 -2.41 -3.20
N GLU A 34 -5.93 -1.74 -3.88
CA GLU A 34 -5.78 -0.29 -3.80
C GLU A 34 -5.52 0.25 -5.20
N ARG A 35 -6.05 1.44 -5.48
CA ARG A 35 -5.95 2.12 -6.78
C ARG A 35 -5.48 3.55 -6.57
N ASP A 36 -5.19 4.23 -7.66
CA ASP A 36 -4.83 5.65 -7.65
C ASP A 36 -3.61 5.95 -6.77
N VAL A 37 -2.72 4.96 -6.62
CA VAL A 37 -1.53 5.06 -5.78
C VAL A 37 -0.49 5.91 -6.49
N ARG A 38 -0.19 7.08 -5.92
CA ARG A 38 0.89 7.96 -6.39
C ARG A 38 2.21 7.55 -5.76
N TRP A 39 3.25 7.41 -6.59
CA TRP A 39 4.62 7.25 -6.13
C TRP A 39 5.32 8.61 -6.07
N ASP A 40 5.98 8.93 -4.96
CA ASP A 40 6.87 10.07 -4.84
C ASP A 40 8.29 9.61 -5.18
N GLY A 41 8.68 9.81 -6.44
CA GLY A 41 10.00 9.38 -6.93
C GLY A 41 11.16 10.10 -6.25
N SER A 42 11.00 11.37 -5.90
CA SER A 42 12.04 12.16 -5.22
C SER A 42 12.32 11.68 -3.80
N ALA A 43 11.27 11.33 -3.05
CA ALA A 43 11.40 10.86 -1.68
C ALA A 43 11.50 9.32 -1.55
N GLY A 44 11.45 8.59 -2.67
CA GLY A 44 11.53 7.12 -2.69
C GLY A 44 10.42 6.43 -1.89
N ARG A 45 9.24 7.06 -1.78
CA ARG A 45 8.13 6.62 -0.91
C ARG A 45 6.79 6.69 -1.60
N ARG A 46 5.78 6.13 -0.95
CA ARG A 46 4.39 6.30 -1.40
C ARG A 46 3.89 7.71 -1.07
N GLY A 47 3.27 8.36 -2.05
CA GLY A 47 2.67 9.68 -1.91
C GLY A 47 1.20 9.65 -1.50
N THR A 48 0.62 8.46 -1.30
CA THR A 48 -0.79 8.22 -0.90
C THR A 48 -0.88 7.28 0.31
N GLU A 49 -2.06 7.23 0.93
CA GLU A 49 -2.34 6.60 2.24
C GLU A 49 -2.34 5.07 2.29
N MET A 50 -1.51 4.46 3.15
CA MET A 50 -1.18 3.02 3.14
C MET A 50 -2.03 2.17 4.10
N TRP A 51 -3.33 2.03 3.83
CA TRP A 51 -4.27 1.41 4.77
C TRP A 51 -4.01 -0.07 5.10
N LEU A 52 -3.31 -0.83 4.25
CA LEU A 52 -2.91 -2.23 4.54
C LEU A 52 -1.46 -2.32 5.08
N HIS A 53 -0.96 -1.26 5.71
CA HIS A 53 0.37 -1.21 6.28
C HIS A 53 0.30 -0.68 7.71
N ASP A 54 0.16 -1.59 8.68
CA ASP A 54 -0.07 -1.26 10.10
C ASP A 54 0.94 -0.27 10.67
N ALA A 55 2.23 -0.38 10.31
CA ALA A 55 3.27 0.56 10.76
C ALA A 55 3.06 1.99 10.20
N TRP A 56 2.60 2.11 8.96
CA TRP A 56 2.26 3.41 8.38
C TRP A 56 0.99 3.98 9.02
N VAL A 57 -0.03 3.14 9.27
CA VAL A 57 -1.27 3.56 9.94
C VAL A 57 -0.96 4.05 11.35
N ALA A 58 -0.17 3.30 12.12
CA ALA A 58 0.23 3.68 13.48
C ALA A 58 1.03 4.99 13.49
N ALA A 59 1.94 5.19 12.53
CA ALA A 59 2.67 6.44 12.38
C ALA A 59 1.73 7.61 12.05
N ARG A 60 0.76 7.40 11.16
CA ARG A 60 -0.26 8.41 10.80
C ARG A 60 -1.17 8.77 11.99
N GLU A 61 -1.54 7.79 12.80
CA GLU A 61 -2.40 7.97 13.98
C GLU A 61 -1.64 8.49 15.21
N GLY A 62 -0.31 8.64 15.12
CA GLY A 62 0.54 9.06 16.24
C GLY A 62 0.69 8.00 17.33
N THR A 63 0.36 6.75 17.04
CA THR A 63 0.40 5.61 17.97
C THR A 63 1.66 4.75 17.81
N GLY A 64 2.47 5.00 16.78
CA GLY A 64 3.72 4.29 16.51
C GLY A 64 4.81 5.18 15.90
N PRO A 65 6.05 4.68 15.82
CA PRO A 65 7.17 5.43 15.25
C PRO A 65 7.02 5.59 13.73
N GLN A 66 7.61 6.65 13.18
CA GLN A 66 7.66 6.87 11.74
C GLN A 66 8.56 5.81 11.05
N PRO A 67 8.03 4.98 10.14
CA PRO A 67 8.85 4.04 9.38
C PRO A 67 9.68 4.76 8.30
N GLY A 68 10.76 4.14 7.85
CA GLY A 68 11.55 4.61 6.73
C GLY A 68 10.85 4.41 5.37
N ALA A 69 11.44 4.98 4.31
CA ALA A 69 11.03 4.69 2.94
C ALA A 69 11.07 3.17 2.66
N PRO A 70 10.08 2.61 1.93
CA PRO A 70 9.04 3.31 1.17
C PRO A 70 7.75 3.62 1.97
N TYR A 71 7.73 3.28 3.26
CA TYR A 71 6.55 3.31 4.12
C TYR A 71 6.42 4.59 4.96
N ALA A 72 7.35 5.53 4.83
CA ALA A 72 7.26 6.81 5.52
C ALA A 72 5.95 7.52 5.16
N ALA A 73 5.20 7.98 6.17
CA ALA A 73 4.02 8.82 5.95
C ALA A 73 4.38 10.05 5.11
N ALA A 74 3.54 10.35 4.13
CA ALA A 74 3.72 11.46 3.18
C ALA A 74 3.61 12.82 3.89
#